data_AF-A0A0Q5RZ37-F1
#
_entry.id   AF-A0A0Q5RZ37-F1
#
_cell.length_a   1.000
_cell.length_b   1.000
_cell.length_c   1.000
_cell.angle_alpha   90.00
_cell.angle_beta   90.00
_cell.angle_gamma   90.00
#
_symmetry.space_group_name_H-M   'P 1'
#
loop_
_entity.id
_entity.type
_entity.pdbx_description
1 polymer ?
#
loop_
_entity_poly.entity_id
_entity_poly.type
_entity_poly.pdbx_seq_one_letter_code
_entity_poly.pdbx_strand_id
1 'polypeptide(L)'
;MVVSVPLVLVTACVDPAPRIDPVQCRGIERSWNEYVSARADSELDRAAARAARLTLTDTWDALSTAHPGSVEFDEVVRTAERSLLDAWNGPTEADHATGRTSFVNGLAAIELYCTRGGQPITLTVDGVPLEASPAGPAAQGGNGTAGLD
;
A
#
# COMPACT_ATOMS: atom_id res chain seq x y z
N MET A 1 -0.23 22.82 60.18
CA MET A 1 -0.35 21.41 59.78
C MET A 1 -0.63 21.39 58.28
N VAL A 2 0.33 20.96 57.46
CA VAL A 2 0.19 20.92 55.99
C VAL A 2 -0.22 19.49 55.64
N VAL A 3 -1.47 19.33 55.18
CA VAL A 3 -1.99 18.04 54.72
C VAL A 3 -1.44 17.83 53.31
N SER A 4 -0.48 16.93 53.18
CA SER A 4 0.01 16.46 51.88
C SER A 4 -1.01 15.46 51.33
N VAL A 5 -1.74 15.84 50.29
CA VAL A 5 -2.58 14.91 49.53
C VAL A 5 -1.68 14.13 48.59
N PRO A 6 -1.59 12.79 48.70
CA PRO A 6 -0.86 12.00 47.73
C PRO A 6 -1.55 12.11 46.37
N LEU A 7 -0.78 12.55 45.38
CA LEU A 7 -1.16 12.51 43.97
C LEU A 7 -1.26 11.03 43.58
N VAL A 8 -2.47 10.48 43.57
CA VAL A 8 -2.73 9.15 43.01
C VAL A 8 -2.56 9.29 41.50
N LEU A 9 -1.39 8.89 40.98
CA LEU A 9 -1.21 8.66 39.56
C LEU A 9 -2.15 7.52 39.17
N VAL A 10 -3.29 7.87 38.57
CA VAL A 10 -4.07 6.96 37.74
C VAL A 10 -3.18 6.66 36.55
N THR A 11 -2.43 5.56 36.62
CA THR A 11 -1.78 4.97 35.45
C THR A 11 -2.89 4.75 34.44
N ALA A 12 -2.88 5.56 33.39
CA ALA A 12 -3.76 5.47 32.26
C ALA A 12 -3.91 3.99 31.85
N CYS A 13 -5.12 3.60 31.46
CA CYS A 13 -5.35 2.42 30.65
C CYS A 13 -4.47 2.56 29.40
N VAL A 14 -3.23 2.10 29.48
CA VAL A 14 -2.42 1.86 28.30
C VAL A 14 -3.13 0.70 27.63
N ASP A 15 -3.99 1.04 26.67
CA ASP A 15 -4.52 0.08 25.74
C ASP A 15 -3.30 -0.73 25.27
N PRO A 16 -3.22 -2.04 25.58
CA PRO A 16 -2.03 -2.81 25.24
C PRO A 16 -1.84 -2.62 23.75
N ALA A 17 -0.71 -2.00 23.36
CA ALA A 17 -0.44 -1.68 21.97
C ALA A 17 -0.83 -2.88 21.11
N PRO A 18 -1.59 -2.67 20.00
CA PRO A 18 -2.05 -3.77 19.19
C PRO A 18 -0.85 -4.67 18.90
N ARG A 19 -0.97 -5.95 19.27
CA ARG A 19 0.11 -6.92 19.05
C ARG A 19 0.19 -7.15 17.55
N ILE A 20 1.09 -6.42 16.89
CA ILE A 20 1.39 -6.61 15.49
C ILE A 20 2.66 -7.45 15.41
N ASP A 21 2.61 -8.54 14.64
CA ASP A 21 3.77 -9.37 14.40
C ASP A 21 4.82 -8.55 13.61
N PRO A 22 6.07 -8.43 14.10
CA PRO A 22 7.15 -7.78 13.37
C PRO A 22 7.36 -8.30 11.95
N VAL A 23 7.06 -9.59 11.71
CA VAL A 23 7.16 -10.21 10.39
C VAL A 23 6.14 -9.60 9.43
N GLN A 24 4.94 -9.25 9.91
CA GLN A 24 3.89 -8.64 9.09
C GLN A 24 4.31 -7.25 8.60
N CYS A 25 4.75 -6.36 9.51
CA CYS A 25 5.21 -5.01 9.15
C CYS A 25 6.38 -5.02 8.17
N ARG A 26 7.43 -5.82 8.46
CA ARG A 26 8.60 -5.94 7.56
C ARG A 26 8.28 -6.63 6.25
N GLY A 27 7.32 -7.55 6.27
CA GLY A 27 6.81 -8.20 5.07
C GLY A 27 6.13 -7.19 4.14
N ILE A 28 5.23 -6.37 4.69
CA ILE A 28 4.51 -5.31 3.97
C ILE A 28 5.48 -4.30 3.37
N GLU A 29 6.44 -3.80 4.16
CA GLU A 29 7.45 -2.84 3.70
C GLU A 29 8.30 -3.41 2.56
N ARG A 30 8.78 -4.64 2.71
CA ARG A 30 9.60 -5.30 1.70
C ARG A 30 8.84 -5.50 0.40
N SER A 31 7.63 -6.05 0.45
CA SER A 31 6.86 -6.31 -0.78
C SER A 31 6.44 -5.01 -1.46
N TRP A 32 6.18 -3.94 -0.69
CA TRP A 32 5.99 -2.60 -1.24
C TRP A 32 7.23 -2.13 -2.01
N ASN A 33 8.41 -2.21 -1.40
CA ASN A 33 9.66 -1.80 -2.03
C ASN A 33 10.04 -2.65 -3.26
N GLU A 34 9.74 -3.95 -3.22
CA GLU A 34 9.89 -4.84 -4.37
C GLU A 34 8.97 -4.44 -5.52
N TYR A 35 7.70 -4.12 -5.24
CA TYR A 35 6.77 -3.61 -6.23
C TYR A 35 7.24 -2.27 -6.83
N VAL A 36 7.68 -1.32 -5.99
CA VAL A 36 8.19 -0.02 -6.45
C VAL A 36 9.40 -0.20 -7.36
N SER A 37 10.34 -1.06 -6.97
CA SER A 37 11.54 -1.37 -7.78
C SER A 37 11.17 -1.99 -9.12
N ALA A 38 10.30 -3.00 -9.11
CA ALA A 38 9.84 -3.66 -10.33
C ALA A 38 9.12 -2.68 -11.27
N ARG A 39 8.39 -1.70 -10.73
CA ARG A 39 7.68 -0.71 -11.55
C ARG A 39 8.59 0.37 -12.14
N ALA A 40 9.58 0.83 -11.37
CA ALA A 40 10.57 1.79 -11.85
C ALA A 40 11.30 1.27 -13.11
N ASP A 41 11.56 -0.04 -13.16
CA ASP A 41 12.17 -0.70 -14.31
C ASP A 41 11.18 -1.00 -15.45
N SER A 42 9.87 -1.02 -15.17
CA SER A 42 8.84 -1.52 -16.08
C SER A 42 7.97 -0.45 -16.76
N GLU A 43 8.35 0.83 -16.78
CA GLU A 43 7.51 1.90 -17.35
C GLU A 43 7.06 1.65 -18.81
N LEU A 44 7.68 0.69 -19.50
CA LEU A 44 7.34 0.28 -20.87
C LEU A 44 6.55 -1.04 -20.99
N ASP A 45 6.43 -1.87 -19.93
CA ASP A 45 5.80 -3.21 -20.00
C ASP A 45 4.58 -3.37 -19.07
N ARG A 46 3.38 -3.42 -19.68
CA ARG A 46 2.10 -3.62 -18.97
C ARG A 46 1.98 -5.00 -18.31
N ALA A 47 2.58 -6.04 -18.90
CA ALA A 47 2.48 -7.39 -18.36
C ALA A 47 3.31 -7.51 -17.07
N ALA A 48 4.53 -6.96 -17.08
CA ALA A 48 5.38 -6.87 -15.89
C ALA A 48 4.72 -6.04 -14.78
N ALA A 49 4.17 -4.86 -15.13
CA ALA A 49 3.45 -4.04 -14.17
C ALA A 49 2.26 -4.79 -13.55
N ARG A 50 1.46 -5.52 -14.35
CA ARG A 50 0.35 -6.32 -13.83
C ARG A 50 0.83 -7.46 -12.93
N ALA A 51 1.91 -8.15 -13.29
CA ALA A 51 2.46 -9.24 -12.49
C ALA A 51 2.94 -8.74 -11.11
N ALA A 52 3.70 -7.65 -11.08
CA ALA A 52 4.20 -7.06 -9.83
C ALA A 52 3.05 -6.67 -8.87
N ARG A 53 1.94 -6.17 -9.41
CA ARG A 53 0.74 -5.83 -8.65
C ARG A 53 0.09 -7.05 -8.00
N LEU A 54 -0.08 -8.13 -8.76
CA LEU A 54 -0.65 -9.38 -8.25
C LEU A 54 0.24 -9.99 -7.17
N THR A 55 1.56 -9.98 -7.39
CA THR A 55 2.52 -10.44 -6.38
C THR A 55 2.44 -9.61 -5.09
N LEU A 56 2.26 -8.30 -5.18
CA LEU A 56 2.08 -7.44 -4.00
C LEU A 56 0.82 -7.84 -3.21
N THR A 57 -0.34 -7.94 -3.87
CA THR A 57 -1.61 -8.28 -3.21
C THR A 57 -1.58 -9.68 -2.63
N ASP A 58 -1.04 -10.67 -3.36
CA ASP A 58 -0.93 -12.04 -2.87
C ASP A 58 0.00 -12.13 -1.64
N THR A 59 1.06 -11.32 -1.62
CA THR A 59 2.00 -11.29 -0.48
C THR A 59 1.36 -10.69 0.76
N TRP A 60 0.61 -9.59 0.64
CA TRP A 60 -0.05 -8.97 1.79
C TRP A 60 -1.19 -9.84 2.35
N ASP A 61 -1.95 -10.52 1.50
CA ASP A 61 -2.96 -11.51 1.94
C ASP A 61 -2.32 -12.71 2.66
N ALA A 62 -1.22 -13.25 2.11
CA ALA A 62 -0.47 -14.33 2.73
C ALA A 62 0.13 -13.92 4.09
N LEU A 63 0.66 -12.69 4.20
CA LEU A 63 1.17 -12.15 5.47
C LEU A 63 0.06 -11.99 6.50
N SER A 64 -1.09 -11.44 6.12
CA SER A 64 -2.24 -11.28 7.01
C SER A 64 -2.80 -12.62 7.49
N THR A 65 -2.69 -13.66 6.67
CA THR A 65 -3.13 -15.03 7.02
C THR A 65 -2.11 -15.73 7.92
N ALA A 66 -0.81 -15.65 7.61
CA ALA A 66 0.24 -16.37 8.33
C ALA A 66 0.63 -15.68 9.65
N HIS A 67 0.51 -14.36 9.70
CA HIS A 67 0.89 -13.51 10.82
C HIS A 67 -0.26 -12.54 11.14
N PRO A 68 -1.42 -13.05 11.62
CA PRO A 68 -2.58 -12.20 11.89
C PRO A 68 -2.24 -11.15 12.94
N GLY A 69 -2.54 -9.89 12.61
CA GLY A 69 -2.39 -8.76 13.51
C GLY A 69 -3.60 -8.60 14.42
N SER A 70 -3.89 -7.35 14.81
CA SER A 70 -5.22 -7.03 15.33
C SER A 70 -6.24 -7.01 14.20
N VAL A 71 -7.51 -7.24 14.51
CA VAL A 71 -8.61 -7.22 13.52
C VAL A 71 -8.61 -5.90 12.74
N GLU A 72 -8.38 -4.79 13.45
CA GLU A 72 -8.31 -3.46 12.88
C GLU A 72 -7.12 -3.28 11.94
N PHE A 73 -5.94 -3.82 12.30
CA PHE A 73 -4.77 -3.76 11.43
C PHE A 73 -5.00 -4.55 10.14
N ASP A 74 -5.50 -5.77 10.25
CA ASP A 74 -5.77 -6.61 9.08
C ASP A 74 -6.87 -6.01 8.18
N GLU A 75 -7.85 -5.32 8.76
CA GLU A 75 -8.86 -4.58 8.00
C GLU A 75 -8.27 -3.37 7.27
N VAL A 76 -7.34 -2.66 7.88
CA VAL A 76 -6.60 -1.57 7.23
C VAL A 76 -5.78 -2.08 6.06
N VAL A 77 -5.06 -3.20 6.21
CA VAL A 77 -4.28 -3.82 5.12
C VAL A 77 -5.20 -4.21 3.96
N ARG A 78 -6.30 -4.93 4.22
CA ARG A 78 -7.29 -5.29 3.18
C ARG A 78 -7.93 -4.08 2.50
N THR A 79 -8.17 -3.01 3.26
CA THR A 79 -8.73 -1.76 2.71
C THR A 79 -7.73 -1.08 1.79
N ALA A 80 -6.44 -1.07 2.16
CA ALA A 80 -5.38 -0.55 1.31
C ALA A 80 -5.29 -1.38 0.01
N GLU A 81 -5.27 -2.70 0.08
CA GLU A 81 -5.25 -3.57 -1.11
C GLU A 81 -6.42 -3.28 -2.06
N ARG A 82 -7.63 -3.17 -1.53
CA ARG A 82 -8.81 -2.86 -2.35
C ARG A 82 -8.72 -1.48 -2.99
N SER A 83 -8.31 -0.48 -2.21
CA SER A 83 -8.14 0.90 -2.71
C SER A 83 -7.08 0.97 -3.81
N LEU A 84 -6.03 0.14 -3.71
CA LEU A 84 -5.01 0.01 -4.74
C LEU A 84 -5.56 -0.60 -6.03
N LEU A 85 -6.43 -1.62 -5.92
CA LEU A 85 -7.13 -2.18 -7.07
C LEU A 85 -8.08 -1.16 -7.71
N ASP A 86 -8.77 -0.35 -6.92
CA ASP A 86 -9.63 0.74 -7.42
C ASP A 86 -8.79 1.82 -8.12
N ALA A 87 -7.62 2.15 -7.57
CA ALA A 87 -6.66 3.07 -8.20
C ALA A 87 -6.18 2.56 -9.57
N TRP A 88 -6.17 1.25 -9.81
CA TRP A 88 -5.74 0.66 -11.09
C TRP A 88 -6.86 0.32 -12.07
N ASN A 89 -7.98 -0.18 -11.56
CA ASN A 89 -9.05 -0.78 -12.36
C ASN A 89 -10.37 -0.03 -12.23
N GLY A 90 -10.37 1.13 -11.56
CA GLY A 90 -11.52 2.02 -11.48
C GLY A 90 -12.11 2.27 -12.87
N PRO A 91 -13.45 2.16 -13.05
CA PRO A 91 -14.07 2.35 -14.37
C PRO A 91 -14.05 3.82 -14.81
N THR A 92 -13.83 4.76 -13.89
CA THR A 92 -13.77 6.20 -14.17
C THR A 92 -12.51 6.83 -13.59
N GLU A 93 -12.11 7.99 -14.13
CA GLU A 93 -11.01 8.81 -13.58
C GLU A 93 -11.25 9.19 -12.10
N ALA A 94 -12.52 9.39 -11.72
CA ALA A 94 -12.89 9.64 -10.33
C ALA A 94 -12.59 8.44 -9.43
N ASP A 95 -12.89 7.22 -9.89
CA ASP A 95 -12.59 6.00 -9.14
C ASP A 95 -11.08 5.79 -8.97
N HIS A 96 -10.31 6.09 -10.03
CA HIS A 96 -8.84 6.07 -9.95
C HIS A 96 -8.31 7.05 -8.89
N ALA A 97 -8.79 8.29 -8.89
CA ALA A 97 -8.36 9.32 -7.95
C ALA A 97 -8.79 9.00 -6.50
N THR A 98 -10.01 8.50 -6.31
CA THR A 98 -10.52 8.05 -5.01
C THR A 98 -9.74 6.84 -4.49
N GLY A 99 -9.53 5.83 -5.33
CA GLY A 99 -8.74 4.65 -4.99
C GLY A 99 -7.32 5.03 -4.58
N ARG A 100 -6.67 5.94 -5.33
CA ARG A 100 -5.35 6.46 -5.00
C ARG A 100 -5.32 7.13 -3.64
N THR A 101 -6.26 8.04 -3.38
CA THR A 101 -6.33 8.78 -2.11
C THR A 101 -6.54 7.83 -0.93
N SER A 102 -7.48 6.89 -1.07
CA SER A 102 -7.77 5.87 -0.04
C SER A 102 -6.59 4.94 0.19
N PHE A 103 -5.85 4.59 -0.86
CA PHE A 103 -4.65 3.76 -0.74
C PHE A 103 -3.54 4.48 0.04
N VAL A 104 -3.25 5.74 -0.29
CA VAL A 104 -2.25 6.55 0.44
C VAL A 104 -2.62 6.68 1.91
N ASN A 105 -3.90 6.92 2.22
CA ASN A 105 -4.38 6.95 3.60
C ASN A 105 -4.22 5.59 4.29
N GLY A 106 -4.46 4.49 3.57
CA GLY A 106 -4.24 3.12 4.04
C GLY A 106 -2.78 2.87 4.40
N LEU A 107 -1.82 3.25 3.55
CA LEU A 107 -0.38 3.12 3.82
C LEU A 107 0.03 3.91 5.08
N ALA A 108 -0.41 5.16 5.20
CA ALA A 108 -0.13 5.98 6.38
C ALA A 108 -0.73 5.36 7.67
N ALA A 109 -1.89 4.72 7.57
CA ALA A 109 -2.47 3.98 8.68
C ALA A 109 -1.62 2.74 9.03
N ILE A 110 -1.16 1.95 8.05
CA ILE A 110 -0.28 0.80 8.28
C ILE A 110 1.02 1.24 8.99
N GLU A 111 1.67 2.30 8.52
CA GLU A 111 2.87 2.86 9.17
C GLU A 111 2.61 3.24 10.63
N LEU A 112 1.46 3.88 10.90
CA LEU A 112 1.07 4.28 12.25
C LEU A 112 0.85 3.08 13.16
N TYR A 113 0.16 2.04 12.68
CA TYR A 113 -0.06 0.80 13.42
C TYR A 113 1.25 0.09 13.72
N CYS A 114 2.09 -0.10 12.70
CA CYS A 114 3.41 -0.71 12.84
C CYS A 114 4.31 0.07 13.82
N THR A 115 4.28 1.41 13.77
CA THR A 115 4.97 2.27 14.74
C THR A 115 4.44 2.08 16.18
N ARG A 116 3.12 2.02 16.36
CA ARG A 116 2.50 1.75 17.68
C ARG A 116 2.85 0.36 18.21
N GLY A 117 3.01 -0.62 17.32
CA GLY A 117 3.50 -1.97 17.63
C GLY A 117 5.01 -2.06 17.87
N GLY A 118 5.75 -0.95 17.80
CA GLY A 118 7.20 -0.91 18.03
C GLY A 118 8.04 -1.40 16.85
N GLN A 119 7.46 -1.43 15.64
CA GLN A 119 8.11 -1.86 14.40
C GLN A 119 7.92 -0.77 13.32
N PRO A 120 8.58 0.40 13.43
CA PRO A 120 8.43 1.45 12.43
C PRO A 120 8.90 0.96 11.06
N ILE A 121 8.13 1.29 10.03
CA ILE A 121 8.38 1.01 8.61
C ILE A 121 8.15 2.29 7.79
N THR A 122 8.58 2.30 6.53
CA THR A 122 8.36 3.42 5.60
C THR A 122 7.80 2.93 4.26
N LEU A 123 6.66 3.48 3.86
CA LEU A 123 5.88 3.12 2.68
C LEU A 123 5.75 4.35 1.77
N THR A 124 6.83 4.72 1.10
CA THR A 124 6.86 5.91 0.24
C THR A 124 6.05 5.71 -1.04
N VAL A 125 5.14 6.65 -1.32
CA VAL A 125 4.33 6.69 -2.55
C VAL A 125 4.80 7.72 -3.57
N ASP A 126 5.73 8.59 -3.19
CA ASP A 126 6.22 9.67 -4.05
C ASP A 126 6.89 9.11 -5.30
N GLY A 127 6.45 9.58 -6.47
CA GLY A 127 6.98 9.12 -7.76
C GLY A 127 6.55 7.71 -8.17
N VAL A 128 5.75 7.00 -7.35
CA VAL A 128 5.18 5.70 -7.72
C VAL A 128 3.89 5.96 -8.47
N PRO A 129 3.78 5.65 -9.77
CA PRO A 129 2.52 5.84 -10.45
C PRO A 129 1.51 4.85 -9.84
N LEU A 130 0.43 5.34 -9.25
CA LEU A 130 -0.60 4.50 -8.64
C LEU A 130 -1.77 4.25 -9.57
N GLU A 131 -1.87 5.01 -10.66
CA GLU A 131 -2.90 4.86 -11.67
C GLU A 131 -2.46 3.84 -12.73
N ALA A 132 -3.42 3.38 -13.53
CA ALA A 132 -3.10 2.68 -14.77
C ALA A 132 -2.28 3.65 -15.64
N SER A 133 -1.06 3.28 -16.04
CA SER A 133 -0.30 4.11 -16.98
C SER A 133 -1.17 4.33 -18.22
N PRO A 134 -1.47 5.58 -18.62
CA PRO A 134 -2.20 5.83 -19.84
C PRO A 134 -1.44 5.15 -20.97
N ALA A 135 -2.18 4.55 -21.91
CA ALA A 135 -1.59 3.86 -23.05
C ALA A 135 -0.55 4.80 -23.70
N GLY A 136 0.73 4.41 -23.67
CA GLY A 136 1.71 4.99 -24.59
C GLY A 136 1.12 4.93 -25.99
N PRO A 137 1.31 5.98 -26.83
CA PRO A 137 0.59 6.13 -28.08
C PRO A 137 0.66 4.80 -28.82
N ALA A 138 -0.51 4.25 -29.16
CA ALA A 138 -0.59 3.12 -30.07
C ALA A 138 0.35 3.47 -31.22
N ALA A 139 1.36 2.63 -31.47
CA ALA A 139 2.20 2.78 -32.64
C ALA A 139 1.23 3.02 -33.79
N GLN A 140 1.22 4.26 -34.30
CA GLN A 140 0.45 4.60 -35.47
C GLN A 140 0.89 3.55 -36.47
N GLY A 141 -0.04 2.67 -36.85
CA GLY A 141 0.18 1.74 -37.94
C GLY A 141 0.55 2.63 -39.11
N GLY A 142 1.86 2.73 -39.35
CA GLY A 142 2.42 3.35 -40.52
C GLY A 142 1.89 2.51 -41.64
N ASN A 143 0.77 2.93 -42.20
CA ASN A 143 0.24 2.40 -43.43
C ASN A 143 1.22 2.86 -44.50
N GLY A 144 2.35 2.19 -44.56
CA GLY A 144 3.32 2.30 -45.64
C GLY A 144 2.64 1.75 -46.87
N THR A 145 1.92 2.59 -47.60
CA THR A 145 1.71 2.38 -49.03
C THR A 145 3.06 2.60 -49.70
N ALA A 146 3.88 1.56 -49.64
CA ALA A 146 4.96 1.33 -50.57
C ALA A 146 4.34 0.81 -51.88
N GLY A 147 4.47 1.61 -52.92
CA GLY A 147 4.21 1.34 -54.33
C GLY A 147 4.50 2.68 -55.03
N LEU A 148 5.71 2.98 -55.51
CA LEU A 148 6.56 2.26 -56.47
C LEU A 148 5.77 1.78 -57.69
N ASP A 149 5.84 2.63 -58.72
CA ASP A 149 5.56 2.46 -60.16
C ASP A 149 4.19 1.92 -60.60
#